data_AF-A0A0R3EP26-F1
#
_entry.id   AF-A0A0R3EP26-F1
#
_cell.length_a   1.000
_cell.length_b   1.000
_cell.length_c   1.000
_cell.angle_alpha   90.00
_cell.angle_beta   90.00
_cell.angle_gamma   90.00
#
_symmetry.space_group_name_H-M   'P 1'
#
loop_
_entity.id
_entity.type
_entity.pdbx_description
1 polymer ?
#
loop_
_entity_poly.entity_id
_entity_poly.type
_entity_poly.pdbx_seq_one_letter_code
_entity_poly.pdbx_strand_id
1 'polypeptide(L)'
;MAEQSRWQRIKNRPVETYNKTWLGFIAIAAIAALVGGMLLVKAMGLGYTTYTAEFAQAASLRAGQPITVAGIPVGNITGMRLVGDHVEAGLSVRDDIMLGKDTKASIRVTTILGSRYLDLQPKGAGALPGKTIDLAHTEVPYDLQAALAGATNTFDQVDFDKVAQSLSILGKQLQGLPNVVPEAMANIQSLSSVIAERRDQLGTLLRSTEKVTNTLRRQQSGIGVLINQGQDLLGELVARRATFHAMLQSFTNLVEQLSKVLIKDRPQLDEMLKTARGLSDMLGKHDDLLRSLYPIAPVLIRGIANSTGTGNAIDINLSNGLLVDSWMCAISGRAKQFGMIPYFKDCK
;
A
#
# COMPACT_ATOMS: atom_id res chain seq x y z
N MET A 1 -21.48 -57.83 -21.75
CA MET A 1 -21.65 -56.47 -22.31
C MET A 1 -22.02 -55.56 -21.14
N ALA A 2 -21.02 -55.02 -20.43
CA ALA A 2 -20.36 -53.74 -20.71
C ALA A 2 -21.08 -52.55 -20.03
N GLU A 3 -21.22 -52.60 -18.70
CA GLU A 3 -21.56 -51.45 -17.88
C GLU A 3 -20.28 -50.91 -17.21
N GLN A 4 -19.30 -50.52 -18.04
CA GLN A 4 -18.14 -49.78 -17.55
C GLN A 4 -18.58 -48.36 -17.22
N SER A 5 -18.60 -48.10 -15.91
CA SER A 5 -19.11 -46.90 -15.27
C SER A 5 -18.58 -45.61 -15.92
N ARG A 6 -19.48 -44.63 -16.11
CA ARG A 6 -19.16 -43.29 -16.67
C ARG A 6 -17.96 -42.61 -15.96
N TRP A 7 -17.68 -43.01 -14.72
CA TRP A 7 -16.55 -42.57 -13.90
C TRP A 7 -15.17 -42.94 -14.47
N GLN A 8 -15.01 -44.11 -15.09
CA GLN A 8 -13.71 -44.49 -15.68
C GLN A 8 -13.36 -43.66 -16.94
N ARG A 9 -14.37 -43.19 -17.68
CA ARG A 9 -14.16 -42.34 -18.87
C ARG A 9 -13.75 -40.90 -18.53
N ILE A 10 -14.04 -40.41 -17.34
CA ILE A 10 -13.64 -39.07 -16.88
C ILE A 10 -12.19 -39.07 -16.41
N LYS A 11 -11.72 -40.18 -15.82
CA LYS A 11 -10.38 -40.31 -15.23
C LYS A 11 -9.24 -40.40 -16.27
N ASN A 12 -9.52 -40.86 -17.49
CA ASN A 12 -8.51 -41.13 -18.52
C ASN A 12 -8.47 -40.12 -19.68
N ARG A 13 -9.12 -38.95 -19.57
CA ARG A 13 -9.04 -37.92 -20.60
C ARG A 13 -7.89 -36.95 -20.30
N PRO A 14 -6.97 -36.70 -21.26
CA PRO A 14 -5.93 -35.69 -21.08
C PRO A 14 -6.57 -34.32 -20.87
N VAL A 15 -6.00 -33.55 -19.95
CA VAL A 15 -6.52 -32.25 -19.46
C VAL A 15 -6.73 -31.24 -20.60
N GLU A 16 -6.01 -31.41 -21.71
CA GLU A 16 -6.05 -30.58 -22.92
C GLU A 16 -7.36 -30.70 -23.72
N THR A 17 -8.17 -31.74 -23.47
CA THR A 17 -9.47 -31.93 -24.14
C THR A 17 -10.63 -31.18 -23.47
N TYR A 18 -10.39 -30.60 -22.29
CA TYR A 18 -11.39 -29.82 -21.57
C TYR A 18 -11.35 -28.34 -21.98
N ASN A 19 -12.52 -27.69 -21.98
CA ASN A 19 -12.64 -26.29 -22.35
C ASN A 19 -11.82 -25.40 -21.39
N LYS A 20 -10.90 -24.59 -21.92
CA LYS A 20 -9.95 -23.77 -21.12
C LYS A 20 -10.64 -22.84 -20.14
N THR A 21 -11.81 -22.29 -20.50
CA THR A 21 -12.59 -21.40 -19.62
C THR A 21 -13.18 -22.14 -18.42
N TRP A 22 -13.67 -23.36 -18.63
CA TRP A 22 -14.24 -24.20 -17.57
C TRP A 22 -13.16 -24.67 -16.57
N LEU A 23 -11.98 -25.04 -17.08
CA LEU A 23 -10.81 -25.32 -16.25
C LEU A 23 -10.41 -24.10 -15.40
N GLY A 24 -10.46 -22.90 -15.97
CA GLY A 24 -10.21 -21.64 -15.26
C GLY A 24 -11.18 -21.42 -14.09
N PHE A 25 -12.49 -21.61 -14.32
CA PHE A 25 -13.49 -21.49 -13.24
C PHE A 25 -13.27 -22.51 -12.12
N ILE A 26 -12.91 -23.75 -12.44
CA ILE A 26 -12.63 -24.78 -11.43
C ILE A 26 -11.39 -24.44 -10.62
N ALA A 27 -10.32 -23.96 -11.28
CA ALA A 27 -9.12 -23.54 -10.58
C ALA A 27 -9.40 -22.39 -9.60
N ILE A 28 -10.17 -21.39 -10.04
CA ILE A 28 -10.59 -20.26 -9.18
C ILE A 28 -11.46 -20.76 -8.02
N ALA A 29 -12.43 -21.63 -8.29
CA ALA A 29 -13.29 -22.19 -7.25
C ALA A 29 -12.50 -23.02 -6.24
N ALA A 30 -11.52 -23.80 -6.69
CA ALA A 30 -10.64 -24.59 -5.82
C ALA A 30 -9.76 -23.68 -4.94
N ILE A 31 -9.20 -22.61 -5.51
CA ILE A 31 -8.43 -21.61 -4.73
C ILE A 31 -9.34 -20.90 -3.72
N ALA A 32 -10.54 -20.47 -4.14
CA ALA A 32 -11.50 -19.82 -3.25
C ALA A 32 -11.94 -20.75 -2.11
N ALA A 33 -12.14 -22.04 -2.39
CA ALA A 33 -12.45 -23.05 -1.38
C ALA A 33 -11.27 -23.27 -0.41
N LEU A 34 -10.03 -23.31 -0.91
CA LEU A 34 -8.84 -23.42 -0.06
C LEU A 34 -8.66 -22.20 0.83
N VAL A 35 -8.76 -20.99 0.28
CA VAL A 35 -8.66 -19.73 1.03
C VAL A 35 -9.79 -19.62 2.05
N GLY A 36 -11.03 -19.93 1.62
CA GLY A 36 -12.20 -19.94 2.50
C GLY A 36 -12.04 -20.96 3.64
N GLY A 37 -11.57 -22.17 3.35
CA GLY A 37 -11.28 -23.20 4.35
C GLY A 37 -10.21 -22.75 5.35
N MET A 38 -9.11 -22.15 4.88
CA MET A 38 -8.05 -21.63 5.75
C MET A 38 -8.54 -20.49 6.66
N LEU A 39 -9.33 -19.57 6.12
CA LEU A 39 -9.93 -18.49 6.91
C LEU A 39 -10.92 -19.03 7.94
N LEU A 40 -11.69 -20.07 7.60
CA LEU A 40 -12.63 -20.71 8.52
C LEU A 40 -11.90 -21.39 9.68
N VAL A 41 -10.81 -22.13 9.39
CA VAL A 41 -9.96 -22.76 10.42
C VAL A 41 -9.36 -21.69 11.35
N LYS A 42 -8.86 -20.58 10.80
CA LYS A 42 -8.34 -19.47 11.59
C LYS A 42 -9.41 -18.81 12.45
N ALA A 43 -10.63 -18.64 11.92
CA ALA A 43 -11.75 -18.04 12.64
C ALA A 43 -12.30 -18.93 13.76
N MET A 44 -12.22 -20.26 13.59
CA MET A 44 -12.64 -21.23 14.63
C MET A 44 -11.68 -21.29 15.83
N GLY A 45 -10.49 -20.67 15.75
CA GLY A 45 -9.57 -20.59 16.90
C GLY A 45 -9.09 -21.94 17.44
N LEU A 46 -9.07 -22.99 16.61
CA LEU A 46 -8.67 -24.34 17.04
C LEU A 46 -7.23 -24.34 17.57
N GLY A 47 -7.04 -24.86 18.79
CA GLY A 47 -5.73 -24.91 19.45
C GLY A 47 -5.38 -23.67 20.27
N TYR A 48 -6.30 -22.71 20.40
CA TYR A 48 -6.12 -21.51 21.21
C TYR A 48 -7.29 -21.29 22.18
N THR A 49 -6.95 -20.89 23.40
CA THR A 49 -7.88 -20.48 24.44
C THR A 49 -7.87 -18.96 24.55
N THR A 50 -9.08 -18.38 24.61
CA THR A 50 -9.26 -16.94 24.83
C THR A 50 -9.21 -16.61 26.32
N TYR A 51 -8.41 -15.59 26.66
CA TYR A 51 -8.33 -14.99 28.00
C TYR A 51 -8.51 -13.47 27.90
N THR A 52 -8.77 -12.83 29.04
CA THR A 52 -8.82 -11.36 29.17
C THR A 52 -7.75 -10.93 30.17
N ALA A 53 -7.10 -9.80 29.94
CA ALA A 53 -6.22 -9.17 30.93
C ALA A 53 -6.57 -7.70 31.07
N GLU A 54 -6.72 -7.24 32.31
CA GLU A 54 -7.08 -5.87 32.65
C GLU A 54 -5.82 -5.06 32.94
N PHE A 55 -5.60 -3.97 32.21
CA PHE A 55 -4.46 -3.06 32.42
C PHE A 55 -4.92 -1.68 32.81
N ALA A 56 -4.17 -1.01 33.70
CA ALA A 56 -4.44 0.39 34.04
C ALA A 56 -4.41 1.32 32.81
N GLN A 57 -3.65 0.96 31.78
CA GLN A 57 -3.59 1.69 30.52
C GLN A 57 -3.17 0.79 29.35
N ALA A 58 -3.57 1.18 28.14
CA ALA A 58 -3.26 0.44 26.92
C ALA A 58 -1.77 0.38 26.60
N ALA A 59 -0.98 1.37 27.06
CA ALA A 59 0.45 1.52 26.79
C ALA A 59 0.80 1.22 25.31
N SER A 60 0.04 1.73 24.33
CA SER A 60 0.18 1.46 22.89
C SER A 60 0.30 -0.01 22.46
N LEU A 61 -0.16 -0.95 23.29
CA LEU A 61 -0.42 -2.32 22.87
C LEU A 61 -1.55 -2.31 21.82
N ARG A 62 -1.53 -3.25 20.87
CA ARG A 62 -2.53 -3.34 19.79
C ARG A 62 -2.86 -4.78 19.44
N ALA A 63 -4.04 -4.98 18.84
CA ALA A 63 -4.42 -6.25 18.25
C ALA A 63 -3.37 -6.75 17.24
N GLY A 64 -3.10 -8.04 17.25
CA GLY A 64 -2.08 -8.70 16.43
C GLY A 64 -0.67 -8.70 17.02
N GLN A 65 -0.39 -7.95 18.09
CA GLN A 65 0.91 -8.03 18.76
C GLN A 65 1.10 -9.37 19.47
N PRO A 66 2.34 -9.88 19.53
CA PRO A 66 2.62 -11.20 20.06
C PRO A 66 2.46 -11.25 21.58
N ILE A 67 2.03 -12.42 22.05
CA ILE A 67 2.07 -12.82 23.45
C ILE A 67 3.19 -13.83 23.62
N THR A 68 4.05 -13.65 24.62
CA THR A 68 5.19 -14.53 24.87
C THR A 68 5.17 -15.08 26.29
N VAL A 69 5.69 -16.30 26.46
CA VAL A 69 6.05 -16.86 27.78
C VAL A 69 7.54 -17.13 27.77
N ALA A 70 8.28 -16.54 28.70
CA ALA A 70 9.75 -16.63 28.75
C ALA A 70 10.42 -16.29 27.39
N GLY A 71 9.86 -15.32 26.66
CA GLY A 71 10.35 -14.88 25.34
C GLY A 71 9.91 -15.74 24.14
N ILE A 72 9.21 -16.85 24.36
CA ILE A 72 8.71 -17.71 23.28
C ILE A 72 7.30 -17.26 22.88
N PRO A 73 7.01 -16.99 21.59
CA PRO A 73 5.66 -16.66 21.14
C PRO A 73 4.67 -17.81 21.37
N VAL A 74 3.60 -17.52 22.10
CA VAL A 74 2.53 -18.48 22.44
C VAL A 74 1.15 -18.01 21.99
N GLY A 75 1.05 -16.83 21.39
CA GLY A 75 -0.25 -16.25 21.08
C GLY A 75 -0.18 -14.84 20.55
N ASN A 76 -1.34 -14.20 20.47
CA ASN A 76 -1.49 -12.83 20.02
C ASN A 76 -2.66 -12.12 20.71
N ILE A 77 -2.57 -10.80 20.77
CA ILE A 77 -3.67 -9.93 21.21
C ILE A 77 -4.77 -9.98 20.15
N THR A 78 -6.02 -10.25 20.56
CA THR A 78 -7.18 -10.30 19.67
C THR A 78 -7.86 -8.93 19.55
N GLY A 79 -7.84 -8.14 20.62
CA GLY A 79 -8.48 -6.83 20.68
C GLY A 79 -8.17 -6.09 21.97
N MET A 80 -8.53 -4.82 22.01
CA MET A 80 -8.42 -3.98 23.21
C MET A 80 -9.64 -3.09 23.34
N ARG A 81 -10.13 -2.93 24.56
CA ARG A 81 -11.34 -2.16 24.87
C ARG A 81 -11.15 -1.37 26.16
N LEU A 82 -11.51 -0.10 26.15
CA LEU A 82 -11.57 0.71 27.36
C LEU A 82 -12.87 0.39 28.11
N VAL A 83 -12.77 0.11 29.40
CA VAL A 83 -13.87 -0.28 30.27
C VAL A 83 -13.78 0.55 31.55
N GLY A 84 -14.58 1.61 31.64
CA GLY A 84 -14.53 2.54 32.76
C GLY A 84 -13.18 3.23 32.86
N ASP A 85 -12.39 2.83 33.85
CA ASP A 85 -11.08 3.39 34.22
C ASP A 85 -9.88 2.52 33.82
N HIS A 86 -10.10 1.35 33.21
CA HIS A 86 -9.04 0.42 32.80
C HIS A 86 -9.27 -0.10 31.38
N VAL A 87 -8.29 -0.82 30.86
CA VAL A 87 -8.30 -1.39 29.50
C VAL A 87 -8.29 -2.90 29.58
N GLU A 88 -9.29 -3.54 29.00
CA GLU A 88 -9.32 -4.98 28.79
C GLU A 88 -8.61 -5.34 27.47
N ALA A 89 -7.62 -6.21 27.54
CA ALA A 89 -6.97 -6.82 26.38
C ALA A 89 -7.46 -8.26 26.20
N GLY A 90 -7.97 -8.56 25.01
CA GLY A 90 -8.30 -9.92 24.61
C GLY A 90 -7.05 -10.68 24.18
N LEU A 91 -6.86 -11.87 24.73
CA LEU A 91 -5.69 -12.71 24.54
C LEU A 91 -6.11 -14.01 23.84
N SER A 92 -5.37 -14.41 22.81
CA SER A 92 -5.48 -15.75 22.23
C SER A 92 -4.17 -16.48 22.50
N VAL A 93 -4.20 -17.46 23.41
CA VAL A 93 -3.03 -18.21 23.87
C VAL A 93 -3.20 -19.67 23.49
N ARG A 94 -2.14 -20.34 23.02
CA ARG A 94 -2.21 -21.76 22.68
C ARG A 94 -2.66 -22.63 23.86
N ASP A 95 -3.37 -23.71 23.58
CA ASP A 95 -3.94 -24.63 24.59
C ASP A 95 -2.88 -25.42 25.38
N ASP A 96 -1.63 -25.47 24.89
CA ASP A 96 -0.49 -26.10 25.59
C ASP A 96 -0.02 -25.29 26.81
N ILE A 97 -0.49 -24.05 26.96
CA ILE A 97 -0.11 -23.14 28.06
C ILE A 97 -1.26 -23.04 29.07
N MET A 98 -1.09 -23.68 30.23
CA MET A 98 -2.00 -23.47 31.37
C MET A 98 -1.66 -22.18 32.10
N LEU A 99 -2.63 -21.26 32.19
CA LEU A 99 -2.55 -20.08 33.04
C LEU A 99 -3.19 -20.39 34.39
N GLY A 100 -2.38 -20.35 35.45
CA GLY A 100 -2.83 -20.52 36.83
C GLY A 100 -3.37 -19.22 37.43
N LYS A 101 -3.96 -19.32 38.62
CA LYS A 101 -4.60 -18.19 39.32
C LYS A 101 -3.67 -17.00 39.63
N ASP A 102 -2.36 -17.23 39.74
CA ASP A 102 -1.37 -16.21 40.11
C ASP A 102 -0.57 -15.74 38.88
N THR A 103 -1.07 -16.01 37.67
CA THR A 103 -0.43 -15.65 36.41
C THR A 103 -0.30 -14.15 36.29
N LYS A 104 0.89 -13.66 35.95
CA LYS A 104 1.13 -12.24 35.69
C LYS A 104 1.18 -11.93 34.21
N ALA A 105 0.72 -10.74 33.84
CA ALA A 105 0.79 -10.23 32.47
C ALA A 105 1.44 -8.84 32.45
N SER A 106 2.62 -8.72 31.84
CA SER A 106 3.36 -7.46 31.78
C SER A 106 3.48 -6.99 30.34
N ILE A 107 3.09 -5.75 30.04
CA ILE A 107 3.35 -5.14 28.73
C ILE A 107 4.84 -4.74 28.69
N ARG A 108 5.59 -5.28 27.72
CA ARG A 108 7.02 -5.00 27.55
C ARG A 108 7.31 -4.40 26.18
N VAL A 109 8.44 -3.71 26.07
CA VAL A 109 8.92 -3.13 24.81
C VAL A 109 9.80 -4.16 24.08
N THR A 110 9.45 -4.48 22.83
CA THR A 110 10.24 -5.37 21.95
C THR A 110 11.40 -4.63 21.30
N THR A 111 11.19 -3.38 20.85
CA THR A 111 12.16 -2.65 20.04
C THR A 111 12.39 -1.24 20.55
N ILE A 112 13.57 -0.67 20.25
CA ILE A 112 13.91 0.73 20.56
C ILE A 112 12.92 1.71 19.90
N LEU A 113 12.28 1.30 18.80
CA LEU A 113 11.24 2.05 18.10
C LEU A 113 9.87 2.02 18.82
N GLY A 114 9.77 1.36 19.98
CA GLY A 114 8.57 1.36 20.80
C GLY A 114 7.52 0.31 20.42
N SER A 115 7.87 -0.72 19.63
CA SER A 115 6.99 -1.87 19.46
C SER A 115 6.84 -2.60 20.79
N ARG A 116 5.64 -3.09 21.11
CA ARG A 116 5.33 -3.73 22.37
C ARG A 116 4.78 -5.13 22.17
N TYR A 117 4.92 -5.94 23.21
CA TYR A 117 4.42 -7.31 23.30
C TYR A 117 3.92 -7.57 24.71
N LEU A 118 3.13 -8.62 24.87
CA LEU A 118 2.67 -9.05 26.18
C LEU A 118 3.52 -10.22 26.68
N ASP A 119 4.16 -10.04 27.84
CA ASP A 119 4.89 -11.09 28.56
C ASP A 119 3.95 -11.74 29.57
N LEU A 120 3.62 -13.01 29.36
CA LEU A 120 2.85 -13.82 30.29
C LEU A 120 3.82 -14.65 31.15
N GLN A 121 3.56 -14.63 32.45
CA GLN A 121 4.28 -15.40 33.45
C GLN A 121 3.29 -16.33 34.17
N PRO A 122 3.03 -17.53 33.62
CA PRO A 122 2.12 -18.49 34.23
C PRO A 122 2.57 -18.88 35.64
N LYS A 123 1.68 -18.75 36.62
CA LYS A 123 1.96 -19.11 38.02
C LYS A 123 0.67 -19.47 38.75
N GLY A 124 0.82 -20.20 39.85
CA GLY A 124 -0.30 -20.63 40.70
C GLY A 124 -0.89 -21.96 40.26
N ALA A 125 -1.62 -22.60 41.17
CA ALA A 125 -2.29 -23.87 40.92
C ALA A 125 -3.70 -23.65 40.33
N GLY A 126 -4.18 -24.64 39.57
CA GLY A 126 -5.51 -24.62 38.96
C GLY A 126 -5.59 -23.79 37.68
N ALA A 127 -6.81 -23.58 37.19
CA ALA A 127 -7.08 -22.72 36.03
C ALA A 127 -7.40 -21.29 36.48
N LEU A 128 -7.06 -20.31 35.63
CA LEU A 128 -7.38 -18.91 35.85
C LEU A 128 -8.90 -18.70 35.98
N PRO A 129 -9.40 -18.17 37.12
CA PRO A 129 -10.83 -17.97 37.34
C PRO A 129 -11.39 -16.94 36.33
N GLY A 130 -12.53 -17.27 35.72
CA GLY A 130 -13.16 -16.40 34.71
C GLY A 130 -12.30 -16.12 33.48
N LYS A 131 -11.19 -16.85 33.28
CA LYS A 131 -10.19 -16.62 32.24
C LYS A 131 -9.70 -15.16 32.19
N THR A 132 -9.69 -14.47 33.33
CA THR A 132 -9.36 -13.05 33.41
C THR A 132 -8.20 -12.83 34.36
N ILE A 133 -7.19 -12.07 33.90
CA ILE A 133 -6.06 -11.61 34.71
C ILE A 133 -6.44 -10.20 35.19
N ASP A 134 -6.62 -10.05 36.50
CA ASP A 134 -7.03 -8.80 37.12
C ASP A 134 -5.91 -7.74 37.13
N LEU A 135 -6.28 -6.50 37.44
CA LEU A 135 -5.34 -5.38 37.60
C LEU A 135 -4.22 -5.62 38.63
N ALA A 136 -4.43 -6.49 39.62
CA ALA A 136 -3.41 -6.78 40.63
C ALA A 136 -2.28 -7.67 40.08
N HIS A 137 -2.55 -8.42 39.01
CA HIS A 137 -1.60 -9.30 38.33
C HIS A 137 -1.13 -8.77 36.98
N THR A 138 -1.50 -7.54 36.61
CA THR A 138 -0.99 -6.90 35.39
C THR A 138 -0.01 -5.78 35.66
N GLU A 139 0.89 -5.56 34.72
CA GLU A 139 1.90 -4.50 34.80
C GLU A 139 2.02 -3.78 33.46
N VAL A 140 2.06 -2.45 33.54
CA VAL A 140 2.29 -1.58 32.39
C VAL A 140 3.69 -0.96 32.49
N PRO A 141 4.39 -0.71 31.37
CA PRO A 141 5.68 -0.04 31.41
C PRO A 141 5.54 1.33 32.08
N TYR A 142 6.57 1.72 32.83
CA TYR A 142 6.70 3.07 33.36
C TYR A 142 6.54 4.10 32.23
N ASP A 143 5.54 4.95 32.38
CA ASP A 143 5.31 6.08 31.49
C ASP A 143 6.15 7.26 32.02
N LEU A 144 7.18 7.64 31.27
CA LEU A 144 8.08 8.75 31.64
C LEU A 144 7.30 10.06 31.74
N GLN A 145 6.26 10.24 30.92
CA GLN A 145 5.40 11.43 30.95
C GLN A 145 4.57 11.46 32.23
N ALA A 146 4.05 10.31 32.68
CA ALA A 146 3.37 10.21 33.97
C ALA A 146 4.32 10.46 35.16
N ALA A 147 5.57 9.97 35.09
CA ALA A 147 6.59 10.24 36.11
C ALA A 147 6.98 11.73 36.15
N LEU A 148 7.14 12.37 34.98
CA LEU A 148 7.43 13.81 34.88
C LEU A 148 6.26 14.65 35.40
N ALA A 149 5.02 14.30 35.05
CA ALA A 149 3.83 14.97 35.57
C ALA A 149 3.66 14.78 37.09
N GLY A 150 3.93 13.57 37.61
CA GLY A 150 3.93 13.29 39.04
C GLY A 150 4.98 14.09 39.80
N ALA A 151 6.17 14.26 39.22
CA ALA A 151 7.20 15.12 39.78
C ALA A 151 6.75 16.59 39.84
N THR A 152 6.15 17.13 38.76
CA THR A 152 5.65 18.52 38.75
C THR A 152 4.58 18.74 39.83
N ASN A 153 3.60 17.85 39.92
CA ASN A 153 2.52 17.95 40.93
C ASN A 153 3.00 17.84 42.38
N THR A 154 4.09 17.11 42.63
CA THR A 154 4.67 16.98 43.98
C THR A 154 5.38 18.28 44.39
N PHE A 155 6.00 18.98 43.44
CA PHE A 155 6.69 20.25 43.72
C PHE A 155 5.76 21.47 43.76
N ASP A 156 4.60 21.43 43.08
CA ASP A 156 3.59 22.49 43.17
C ASP A 156 2.91 22.57 44.54
N GLN A 157 2.92 21.49 45.33
CA GLN A 157 2.33 21.47 46.68
C GLN A 157 3.27 22.02 47.76
N VAL A 158 4.53 22.30 47.43
CA VAL A 158 5.51 22.83 48.37
C VAL A 158 5.60 24.34 48.21
N ASP A 159 5.02 25.07 49.16
CA ASP A 159 5.10 26.53 49.25
C ASP A 159 6.49 26.93 49.78
N PHE A 160 7.44 27.05 48.85
CA PHE A 160 8.83 27.38 49.16
C PHE A 160 9.00 28.77 49.78
N ASP A 161 8.03 29.68 49.61
CA ASP A 161 8.02 30.98 50.27
C ASP A 161 7.78 30.83 51.78
N LYS A 162 6.85 29.96 52.18
CA LYS A 162 6.64 29.63 53.61
C LYS A 162 7.84 28.91 54.23
N VAL A 163 8.52 28.08 53.46
CA VAL A 163 9.76 27.42 53.91
C VAL A 163 10.86 28.46 54.15
N ALA A 164 11.08 29.37 53.19
CA ALA A 164 12.05 30.45 53.32
C ALA A 164 11.70 31.40 54.48
N GLN A 165 10.42 31.70 54.69
CA GLN A 165 9.95 32.54 55.78
C GLN A 165 10.17 31.86 57.14
N SER A 166 9.92 30.55 57.25
CA SER A 166 10.18 29.76 58.46
C SER A 166 11.69 29.69 58.79
N LEU A 167 12.53 29.48 57.78
CA LEU A 167 14.00 29.54 57.92
C LEU A 167 14.51 30.93 58.30
N SER A 168 13.89 31.99 57.78
CA SER A 168 14.21 33.37 58.16
C SER A 168 13.84 33.69 59.61
N ILE A 169 12.69 33.19 60.09
CA ILE A 169 12.25 33.33 61.49
C ILE A 169 13.20 32.58 62.44
N LEU A 170 13.57 31.34 62.08
CA LEU A 170 14.60 30.56 62.79
C LEU A 170 15.95 31.31 62.82
N GLY A 171 16.38 31.87 61.69
CA GLY A 171 17.60 32.67 61.62
C GLY A 171 17.56 33.91 62.53
N LYS A 172 16.42 34.60 62.61
CA LYS A 172 16.23 35.75 63.51
C LYS A 172 16.20 35.35 64.99
N GLN A 173 15.64 34.19 65.32
CA GLN A 173 15.66 33.67 66.70
C GLN A 173 17.06 33.23 67.16
N LEU A 174 17.94 32.88 66.22
CA LEU A 174 19.31 32.44 66.49
C LEU A 174 20.36 33.58 66.52
N GLN A 175 19.97 34.83 66.21
CA GLN A 175 20.85 36.01 66.20
C GLN A 175 21.43 36.41 67.58
N GLY A 176 20.99 35.77 68.67
CA GLY A 176 21.49 36.03 70.03
C GLY A 176 22.58 35.07 70.54
N LEU A 177 23.06 34.12 69.73
CA LEU A 177 24.06 33.12 70.11
C LEU A 177 25.48 33.50 69.62
N PRO A 178 26.56 33.16 70.35
CA PRO A 178 27.91 33.65 70.07
C PRO A 178 28.43 33.22 68.67
N ASN A 179 29.37 34.04 68.15
CA ASN A 179 29.89 34.25 66.79
C ASN A 179 30.11 33.06 65.81
N VAL A 180 29.76 31.82 66.15
CA VAL A 180 29.88 30.65 65.28
C VAL A 180 28.65 30.48 64.36
N VAL A 181 27.49 31.01 64.76
CA VAL A 181 26.22 30.89 64.03
C VAL A 181 26.12 31.83 62.81
N PRO A 182 26.55 33.11 62.87
CA PRO A 182 26.48 34.02 61.71
C PRO A 182 27.32 33.55 60.52
N GLU A 183 28.47 32.93 60.78
CA GLU A 183 29.41 32.44 59.76
C GLU A 183 28.88 31.16 59.08
N ALA A 184 28.25 30.26 59.84
CA ALA A 184 27.53 29.11 59.30
C ALA A 184 26.33 29.54 58.44
N MET A 185 25.59 30.57 58.86
CA MET A 185 24.47 31.11 58.09
C MET A 185 24.92 31.80 56.78
N ALA A 186 26.04 32.53 56.81
CA ALA A 186 26.65 33.09 55.60
C ALA A 186 27.09 31.99 54.61
N ASN A 187 27.66 30.90 55.10
CA ASN A 187 28.04 29.76 54.26
C ASN A 187 26.83 29.03 53.67
N ILE A 188 25.73 28.89 54.42
CA ILE A 188 24.47 28.32 53.93
C ILE A 188 23.84 29.24 52.87
N GLN A 189 23.92 30.55 53.04
CA GLN A 189 23.39 31.51 52.07
C GLN A 189 24.21 31.53 50.77
N SER A 190 25.54 31.40 50.88
CA SER A 190 26.44 31.25 49.74
C SER A 190 26.24 29.92 49.00
N LEU A 191 26.02 28.82 49.73
CA LEU A 191 25.66 27.54 49.11
C LEU A 191 24.30 27.61 48.41
N SER A 192 23.32 28.27 49.02
CA SER A 192 21.99 28.44 48.45
C SER A 192 22.00 29.29 47.18
N SER A 193 22.85 30.33 47.11
CA SER A 193 23.00 31.13 45.89
C SER A 193 23.67 30.34 44.76
N VAL A 194 24.69 29.54 45.07
CA VAL A 194 25.33 28.65 44.09
C VAL A 194 24.36 27.59 43.56
N ILE A 195 23.50 27.04 44.43
CA ILE A 195 22.45 26.09 44.02
C ILE A 195 21.39 26.79 43.14
N ALA A 196 20.98 28.01 43.50
CA ALA A 196 20.04 28.80 42.70
C ALA A 196 20.61 29.16 41.32
N GLU A 197 21.88 29.54 41.25
CA GLU A 197 22.57 29.86 39.99
C GLU A 197 22.77 28.61 39.11
N ARG A 198 23.08 27.45 39.72
CA ARG A 198 23.15 26.18 38.99
C ARG A 198 21.79 25.64 38.56
N ARG A 199 20.68 26.05 39.20
CA ARG A 199 19.31 25.69 38.77
C ARG A 199 19.03 26.20 37.35
N ASP A 200 19.45 27.42 37.04
CA ASP A 200 19.26 28.00 35.71
C ASP A 200 20.11 27.28 34.65
N GLN A 201 21.32 26.85 35.02
CA GLN A 201 22.18 26.04 34.16
C GLN A 201 21.59 24.64 33.90
N LEU A 202 21.05 23.98 34.93
CA LEU A 202 20.35 22.69 34.81
C LEU A 202 19.08 22.82 33.95
N GLY A 203 18.31 23.89 34.14
CA GLY A 203 17.14 24.18 33.32
C GLY A 203 17.48 24.43 31.86
N THR A 204 18.64 25.05 31.59
CA THR A 204 19.14 25.27 30.23
C THR A 204 19.62 23.97 29.59
N LEU A 205 20.28 23.10 30.35
CA LEU A 205 20.70 21.78 29.89
C LEU A 205 19.49 20.91 29.52
N LEU A 206 18.47 20.84 30.39
CA LEU A 206 17.25 20.08 30.14
C LEU A 206 16.49 20.58 28.92
N ARG A 207 16.33 21.90 28.76
CA ARG A 207 15.75 22.50 27.56
C ARG A 207 16.56 22.17 26.30
N SER A 208 17.89 22.14 26.41
CA SER A 208 18.77 21.77 25.30
C SER A 208 18.62 20.30 24.92
N THR A 209 18.54 19.40 25.91
CA THR A 209 18.29 17.97 25.70
C THR A 209 16.91 17.73 25.08
N GLU A 210 15.87 18.42 25.55
CA GLU A 210 14.53 18.34 24.95
C GLU A 210 14.54 18.80 23.48
N LYS A 211 15.27 19.87 23.17
CA LYS A 211 15.41 20.39 21.81
C LYS A 211 16.12 19.39 20.89
N VAL A 212 17.17 18.72 21.38
CA VAL A 212 17.88 17.66 20.64
C VAL A 212 16.98 16.45 20.42
N THR A 213 16.32 15.94 21.46
CA THR A 213 15.40 14.80 21.38
C THR A 213 14.23 15.07 20.43
N ASN A 214 13.64 16.27 20.48
CA ASN A 214 12.58 16.66 19.56
C ASN A 214 13.08 16.78 18.10
N THR A 215 14.32 17.19 17.89
CA THR A 215 14.93 17.26 16.56
C THR A 215 15.19 15.86 16.00
N LEU A 216 15.71 14.95 16.81
CA LEU A 216 15.88 13.54 16.45
C LEU A 216 14.53 12.87 16.14
N ARG A 217 13.50 13.09 16.96
CA ARG A 217 12.14 12.57 16.72
C ARG A 217 11.55 13.10 15.40
N ARG A 218 11.76 14.38 15.07
CA ARG A 218 11.34 14.96 13.78
C ARG A 218 12.09 14.32 12.61
N GLN A 219 13.41 14.14 12.72
CA GLN A 219 14.21 13.49 11.67
C GLN A 219 13.82 12.02 11.46
N GLN A 220 13.44 11.30 12.51
CA GLN A 220 12.98 9.91 12.40
C GLN A 220 11.69 9.78 11.58
N SER A 221 10.80 10.78 11.65
CA SER A 221 9.64 10.86 10.73
C SER A 221 10.06 11.07 9.27
N GLY A 222 11.14 11.83 9.03
CA GLY A 222 11.71 12.04 7.70
C GLY A 222 12.29 10.77 7.09
N ILE A 223 12.92 9.91 7.90
CA ILE A 223 13.40 8.59 7.45
C ILE A 223 12.23 7.70 7.01
N GLY A 224 11.10 7.73 7.73
CA GLY A 224 9.90 7.01 7.32
C GLY A 224 9.35 7.48 5.96
N VAL A 225 9.36 8.80 5.72
CA VAL A 225 8.97 9.38 4.43
C VAL A 225 9.92 8.95 3.31
N LEU A 226 11.24 8.92 3.56
CA LEU A 226 12.23 8.48 2.57
C LEU A 226 12.09 6.99 2.22
N ILE A 227 11.76 6.14 3.19
CA ILE A 227 11.53 4.70 2.94
C ILE A 227 10.28 4.51 2.08
N ASN A 228 9.19 5.21 2.39
CA ASN A 228 7.96 5.14 1.60
C ASN A 228 8.19 5.68 0.17
N GLN A 229 8.87 6.82 0.04
CA GLN A 229 9.24 7.37 -1.28
C GLN A 229 10.16 6.42 -2.06
N GLY A 230 11.06 5.71 -1.38
CA GLY A 230 11.90 4.68 -1.98
C GLY A 230 11.10 3.48 -2.49
N GLN A 231 10.09 3.04 -1.74
CA GLN A 231 9.17 1.99 -2.18
C GLN A 231 8.33 2.42 -3.39
N ASP A 232 7.82 3.66 -3.38
CA ASP A 232 7.06 4.21 -4.50
C ASP A 232 7.92 4.32 -5.78
N LEU A 233 9.16 4.81 -5.64
CA LEU A 233 10.12 4.88 -6.75
C LEU A 233 10.46 3.49 -7.31
N LEU A 234 10.66 2.49 -6.46
CA LEU A 234 10.91 1.11 -6.88
C LEU A 234 9.67 0.51 -7.56
N GLY A 235 8.47 0.79 -7.05
CA GLY A 235 7.20 0.40 -7.66
C GLY A 235 7.02 0.99 -9.06
N GLU A 236 7.27 2.29 -9.20
CA GLU A 236 7.21 2.99 -10.49
C GLU A 236 8.27 2.45 -11.47
N LEU A 237 9.50 2.19 -11.01
CA LEU A 237 10.56 1.62 -11.83
C LEU A 237 10.20 0.21 -12.35
N VAL A 238 9.57 -0.61 -11.51
CA VAL A 238 9.08 -1.94 -11.90
C VAL A 238 7.92 -1.83 -12.91
N ALA A 239 6.99 -0.90 -12.71
CA ALA A 239 5.91 -0.64 -13.67
C ALA A 239 6.45 -0.16 -15.04
N ARG A 240 7.47 0.69 -15.03
CA ARG A 240 8.17 1.16 -16.25
C ARG A 240 8.92 0.06 -16.99
N ARG A 241 9.48 -0.91 -16.25
CA ARG A 241 10.12 -2.09 -16.85
C ARG A 241 9.11 -2.98 -17.56
N ALA A 242 7.92 -3.18 -16.99
CA ALA A 242 6.85 -3.95 -17.61
C ALA A 242 6.35 -3.31 -18.91
N THR A 243 6.20 -1.98 -18.93
CA THR A 243 5.83 -1.23 -20.14
C THR A 243 6.93 -1.28 -21.21
N PHE A 244 8.21 -1.21 -20.82
CA PHE A 244 9.33 -1.37 -21.76
C PHE A 244 9.35 -2.76 -22.41
N HIS A 245 9.09 -3.82 -21.64
CA HIS A 245 8.94 -5.18 -22.17
C HIS A 245 7.76 -5.29 -23.14
N ALA A 246 6.59 -4.73 -22.81
CA ALA A 246 5.44 -4.71 -23.71
C ALA A 246 5.73 -3.96 -25.02
N MET A 247 6.48 -2.86 -24.95
CA MET A 247 6.89 -2.09 -26.13
C MET A 247 7.86 -2.88 -27.02
N LEU A 248 8.87 -3.54 -26.43
CA LEU A 248 9.79 -4.40 -27.17
C LEU A 248 9.07 -5.57 -27.83
N GLN A 249 8.13 -6.21 -27.13
CA GLN A 249 7.35 -7.32 -27.68
C GLN A 249 6.44 -6.86 -28.84
N SER A 250 5.85 -5.68 -28.72
CA SER A 250 5.07 -5.06 -29.82
C SER A 250 5.95 -4.74 -31.02
N PHE A 251 7.18 -4.27 -30.80
CA PHE A 251 8.16 -4.04 -31.87
C PHE A 251 8.60 -5.33 -32.55
N THR A 252 8.88 -6.39 -31.78
CA THR A 252 9.21 -7.71 -32.34
C THR A 252 8.06 -8.26 -33.18
N ASN A 253 6.82 -8.14 -32.71
CA ASN A 253 5.63 -8.54 -33.48
C ASN A 253 5.50 -7.73 -34.79
N LEU A 254 5.76 -6.42 -34.74
CA LEU A 254 5.75 -5.56 -35.93
C LEU A 254 6.83 -5.99 -36.94
N VAL A 255 8.05 -6.26 -36.48
CA VAL A 255 9.15 -6.75 -37.32
C VAL A 255 8.83 -8.13 -37.91
N GLU A 256 8.18 -9.02 -37.16
CA GLU A 256 7.76 -10.33 -37.65
C GLU A 256 6.65 -10.23 -38.71
N GLN A 257 5.70 -9.30 -38.54
CA GLN A 257 4.69 -9.02 -39.55
C GLN A 257 5.30 -8.38 -40.80
N LEU A 258 6.18 -7.39 -40.62
CA LEU A 258 6.91 -6.79 -41.74
C LEU A 258 7.76 -7.82 -42.47
N SER A 259 8.42 -8.74 -41.78
CA SER A 259 9.24 -9.77 -42.42
C SER A 259 8.38 -10.80 -43.17
N LYS A 260 7.18 -11.14 -42.69
CA LYS A 260 6.23 -11.97 -43.46
C LYS A 260 5.83 -11.28 -44.77
N VAL A 261 5.45 -10.01 -44.71
CA VAL A 261 5.07 -9.25 -45.92
C VAL A 261 6.27 -9.02 -46.86
N LEU A 262 7.43 -8.64 -46.31
CA LEU A 262 8.63 -8.29 -47.09
C LEU A 262 9.48 -9.50 -47.52
N ILE A 263 9.29 -10.70 -46.96
CA ILE A 263 10.12 -11.87 -47.29
C ILE A 263 9.25 -13.01 -47.83
N LYS A 264 8.06 -13.27 -47.28
CA LYS A 264 7.17 -14.34 -47.79
C LYS A 264 6.27 -13.88 -48.93
N ASP A 265 5.80 -12.64 -48.93
CA ASP A 265 4.89 -12.13 -49.99
C ASP A 265 5.60 -11.33 -51.09
N ARG A 266 6.94 -11.36 -51.12
CA ARG A 266 7.78 -10.86 -52.24
C ARG A 266 7.24 -11.19 -53.63
N PRO A 267 6.84 -12.43 -53.95
CA PRO A 267 6.34 -12.74 -55.29
C PRO A 267 5.03 -12.00 -55.62
N GLN A 268 4.15 -11.75 -54.64
CA GLN A 268 2.90 -11.01 -54.86
C GLN A 268 3.18 -9.50 -55.03
N LEU A 269 4.14 -8.96 -54.27
CA LEU A 269 4.55 -7.57 -54.38
C LEU A 269 5.25 -7.29 -55.72
N ASP A 270 6.12 -8.20 -56.15
CA ASP A 270 6.81 -8.12 -57.44
C ASP A 270 5.81 -8.27 -58.60
N GLU A 271 4.80 -9.13 -58.47
CA GLU A 271 3.74 -9.26 -59.47
C GLU A 271 2.89 -7.99 -59.55
N MET A 272 2.46 -7.42 -58.43
CA MET A 272 1.77 -6.13 -58.41
C MET A 272 2.60 -5.01 -59.05
N LEU A 273 3.89 -4.94 -58.75
CA LEU A 273 4.79 -3.94 -59.34
C LEU A 273 4.99 -4.17 -60.85
N LYS A 274 5.04 -5.43 -61.30
CA LYS A 274 5.06 -5.75 -62.73
C LYS A 274 3.75 -5.35 -63.41
N THR A 275 2.60 -5.65 -62.81
CA THR A 275 1.29 -5.25 -63.35
C THR A 275 1.16 -3.73 -63.41
N ALA A 276 1.58 -3.01 -62.36
CA ALA A 276 1.56 -1.55 -62.32
C ALA A 276 2.48 -0.92 -63.37
N ARG A 277 3.71 -1.45 -63.53
CA ARG A 277 4.61 -1.01 -64.61
C ARG A 277 4.07 -1.35 -65.99
N GLY A 278 3.49 -2.53 -66.17
CA GLY A 278 2.86 -2.94 -67.43
C GLY A 278 1.69 -2.05 -67.81
N LEU A 279 0.84 -1.69 -66.85
CA LEU A 279 -0.24 -0.73 -67.04
C LEU A 279 0.32 0.67 -67.38
N SER A 280 1.34 1.13 -66.64
CA SER A 280 1.96 2.44 -66.88
C SER A 280 2.66 2.51 -68.25
N ASP A 281 3.30 1.43 -68.69
CA ASP A 281 3.93 1.30 -70.01
C ASP A 281 2.87 1.24 -71.12
N MET A 282 1.76 0.54 -70.89
CA MET A 282 0.61 0.50 -71.82
C MET A 282 -0.03 1.88 -71.96
N LEU A 283 -0.27 2.60 -70.85
CA LEU A 283 -0.75 3.99 -70.90
C LEU A 283 0.24 4.93 -71.59
N GLY A 284 1.54 4.77 -71.35
CA GLY A 284 2.58 5.59 -71.99
C GLY A 284 2.71 5.32 -73.49
N LYS A 285 2.60 4.05 -73.91
CA LYS A 285 2.63 3.65 -75.33
C LYS A 285 1.36 4.06 -76.09
N HIS A 286 0.26 4.25 -75.38
CA HIS A 286 -1.04 4.66 -75.92
C HIS A 286 -1.43 6.09 -75.51
N ASP A 287 -0.45 6.95 -75.25
CA ASP A 287 -0.65 8.38 -74.96
C ASP A 287 -1.30 9.12 -76.14
N ASP A 288 -1.12 8.63 -77.36
CA ASP A 288 -1.79 9.07 -78.58
C ASP A 288 -3.31 8.81 -78.55
N LEU A 289 -3.75 7.65 -78.04
CA LEU A 289 -5.16 7.34 -77.80
C LEU A 289 -5.74 8.23 -76.69
N LEU A 290 -4.99 8.49 -75.61
CA LEU A 290 -5.44 9.39 -74.54
C LEU A 290 -5.54 10.85 -75.01
N ARG A 291 -4.55 11.35 -75.77
CA ARG A 291 -4.59 12.68 -76.38
C ARG A 291 -5.70 12.86 -77.42
N SER A 292 -6.02 11.80 -78.17
CA SER A 292 -7.13 11.85 -79.13
C SER A 292 -8.50 11.69 -78.47
N LEU A 293 -8.58 11.01 -77.32
CA LEU A 293 -9.81 10.88 -76.55
C LEU A 293 -10.12 12.14 -75.72
N TYR A 294 -9.12 12.87 -75.24
CA TYR A 294 -9.27 14.04 -74.37
C TYR A 294 -10.21 15.15 -74.92
N PRO A 295 -10.13 15.55 -76.22
CA PRO A 295 -11.04 16.54 -76.80
C PRO A 295 -12.49 16.03 -76.90
N ILE A 296 -12.68 14.72 -77.02
CA ILE A 296 -13.97 14.07 -77.28
C ILE A 296 -14.63 13.61 -75.97
N ALA A 297 -13.85 13.45 -74.91
CA ALA A 297 -14.28 12.98 -73.60
C ALA A 297 -15.46 13.80 -73.01
N PRO A 298 -15.50 15.15 -73.09
CA PRO A 298 -16.63 15.92 -72.56
C PRO A 298 -17.95 15.67 -73.30
N VAL A 299 -17.91 15.24 -74.57
CA VAL A 299 -19.10 14.90 -75.36
C VAL A 299 -19.57 13.49 -75.01
N LEU A 300 -18.65 12.53 -74.89
CA LEU A 300 -18.95 11.16 -74.47
C LEU A 300 -19.50 11.12 -73.04
N ILE A 301 -18.87 11.82 -72.11
CA ILE A 301 -19.31 11.91 -70.70
C ILE A 301 -20.71 12.53 -70.62
N ARG A 302 -20.98 13.60 -71.38
CA ARG A 302 -22.33 14.18 -71.46
C ARG A 302 -23.34 13.23 -72.08
N GLY A 303 -22.96 12.47 -73.12
CA GLY A 303 -23.82 11.45 -73.72
C GLY A 303 -24.23 10.36 -72.72
N ILE A 304 -23.28 9.89 -71.91
CA ILE A 304 -23.52 8.89 -70.86
C ILE A 304 -24.32 9.47 -69.70
N ALA A 305 -24.01 10.69 -69.26
CA ALA A 305 -24.76 11.37 -68.19
C ALA A 305 -26.21 11.66 -68.60
N ASN A 306 -26.44 12.03 -69.87
CA ASN A 306 -27.78 12.20 -70.42
C ASN A 306 -28.53 10.88 -70.58
N SER A 307 -27.86 9.78 -70.96
CA SER A 307 -28.51 8.46 -71.12
C SER A 307 -28.88 7.81 -69.79
N THR A 308 -28.13 8.09 -68.72
CA THR A 308 -28.43 7.65 -67.35
C THR A 308 -29.51 8.50 -66.66
N GLY A 309 -29.91 9.61 -67.26
CA GLY A 309 -30.98 10.49 -66.75
C GLY A 309 -30.57 11.36 -65.56
N THR A 310 -29.28 11.37 -65.18
CA THR A 310 -28.73 12.12 -64.04
C THR A 310 -28.23 13.51 -64.42
N GLY A 311 -28.52 13.98 -65.63
CA GLY A 311 -28.20 15.34 -66.10
C GLY A 311 -26.71 15.56 -66.30
N ASN A 312 -26.13 16.53 -65.58
CA ASN A 312 -24.71 16.92 -65.72
C ASN A 312 -23.75 16.06 -64.88
N ALA A 313 -24.25 15.04 -64.18
CA ALA A 313 -23.46 14.18 -63.33
C ALA A 313 -23.64 12.72 -63.73
N ILE A 314 -22.63 11.89 -63.46
CA ILE A 314 -22.72 10.43 -63.53
C ILE A 314 -22.74 9.95 -62.09
N ASP A 315 -23.82 9.27 -61.69
CA ASP A 315 -23.91 8.68 -60.36
C ASP A 315 -23.35 7.26 -60.40
N ILE A 316 -22.26 7.00 -59.67
CA ILE A 316 -21.56 5.72 -59.67
C ILE A 316 -21.43 5.25 -58.23
N ASN A 317 -22.12 4.16 -57.88
CA ASN A 317 -21.95 3.51 -56.59
C ASN A 317 -20.89 2.40 -56.69
N LEU A 318 -19.65 2.73 -56.34
CA LEU A 318 -18.57 1.75 -56.22
C LEU A 318 -18.53 1.24 -54.79
N SER A 319 -19.26 0.17 -54.51
CA SER A 319 -19.33 -0.44 -53.17
C SER A 319 -17.98 -1.00 -52.68
N ASN A 320 -16.90 -0.95 -53.47
CA ASN A 320 -15.54 -1.41 -53.14
C ASN A 320 -14.46 -0.64 -53.95
N GLY A 321 -14.46 0.69 -53.90
CA GLY A 321 -13.41 1.51 -54.54
C GLY A 321 -12.03 1.37 -53.89
N LEU A 322 -10.95 1.59 -54.66
CA LEU A 322 -9.54 1.61 -54.18
C LEU A 322 -9.25 2.68 -53.12
N LEU A 323 -10.10 3.69 -53.01
CA LEU A 323 -10.06 4.70 -51.96
C LEU A 323 -10.98 4.24 -50.82
N VAL A 324 -10.47 3.28 -50.07
CA VAL A 324 -11.18 2.47 -49.08
C VAL A 324 -11.85 3.34 -48.02
N ASP A 325 -13.11 3.04 -47.71
CA ASP A 325 -13.85 3.57 -46.54
C ASP A 325 -13.01 3.51 -45.26
N SER A 326 -12.10 2.55 -45.12
CA SER A 326 -11.16 2.42 -44.00
C SER A 326 -10.21 3.63 -43.83
N TRP A 327 -9.74 4.26 -44.91
CA TRP A 327 -8.88 5.45 -44.81
C TRP A 327 -9.67 6.68 -44.38
N MET A 328 -10.87 6.86 -44.95
CA MET A 328 -11.79 7.92 -44.52
C MET A 328 -12.26 7.71 -43.08
N CYS A 329 -12.50 6.46 -42.66
CA CYS A 329 -12.82 6.10 -41.28
C CYS A 329 -11.64 6.35 -40.34
N ALA A 330 -10.40 6.05 -40.74
CA ALA A 330 -9.21 6.30 -39.93
C ALA A 330 -8.97 7.81 -39.69
N ILE A 331 -9.20 8.64 -40.72
CA ILE A 331 -9.13 10.10 -40.60
C ILE A 331 -10.29 10.61 -39.75
N SER A 332 -11.52 10.14 -40.00
CA SER A 332 -12.71 10.51 -39.22
C SER A 332 -12.57 10.17 -37.73
N GLY A 333 -11.99 9.01 -37.40
CA GLY A 333 -11.75 8.59 -36.02
C GLY A 333 -10.77 9.48 -35.25
N ARG A 334 -9.82 10.13 -35.94
CA ARG A 334 -8.89 11.09 -35.35
C ARG A 334 -9.29 12.54 -35.56
N ALA A 335 -10.39 12.83 -36.26
CA ALA A 335 -10.81 14.19 -36.60
C ALA A 335 -10.95 15.10 -35.36
N LYS A 336 -11.43 14.55 -34.23
CA LYS A 336 -11.52 15.30 -32.96
C LYS A 336 -10.16 15.76 -32.41
N GLN A 337 -9.08 15.03 -32.66
CA GLN A 337 -7.73 15.43 -32.22
C GLN A 337 -7.19 16.63 -33.02
N PHE A 338 -7.73 16.85 -34.21
CA PHE A 338 -7.33 17.93 -35.12
C PHE A 338 -8.41 19.02 -35.27
N GLY A 339 -9.43 19.04 -34.39
CA GLY A 339 -10.50 20.05 -34.40
C GLY A 339 -11.45 19.97 -35.60
N MET A 340 -11.50 18.83 -36.30
CA MET A 340 -12.36 18.62 -37.47
C MET A 340 -13.64 17.85 -37.10
N ILE A 341 -14.73 18.06 -37.86
CA ILE A 341 -16.01 17.38 -37.66
C ILE A 341 -15.91 15.95 -38.25
N PRO A 342 -16.22 14.89 -37.49
CA PRO A 342 -16.17 13.52 -37.99
C PRO A 342 -17.28 13.28 -39.03
N TYR A 343 -16.91 12.71 -40.17
CA TYR A 343 -17.77 12.63 -41.36
C TYR A 343 -18.68 11.39 -41.37
N PHE A 344 -18.36 10.34 -40.61
CA PHE A 344 -19.15 9.11 -40.54
C PHE A 344 -19.27 8.60 -39.10
N LYS A 345 -20.50 8.33 -38.64
CA LYS A 345 -20.79 7.74 -37.32
C LYS A 345 -20.67 6.21 -37.29
N ASP A 346 -20.77 5.55 -38.45
CA ASP A 346 -20.96 4.08 -38.54
C ASP A 346 -19.74 3.32 -39.08
N CYS A 347 -18.53 3.85 -38.89
CA CYS A 347 -17.29 3.11 -39.11
C CYS A 347 -17.15 2.00 -38.04
N LYS A 348 -17.70 0.81 -38.31
CA LYS A 348 -17.52 -0.39 -37.47
C LYS A 348 -16.42 -1.30 -38.00
#